data_AF-A0A1E7NEI6-F1
#
_entry.id   AF-A0A1E7NEI6-F1
#
_cell.length_a   1.000
_cell.length_b   1.000
_cell.length_c   1.000
_cell.angle_alpha   90.00
_cell.angle_beta   90.00
_cell.angle_gamma   90.00
#
_symmetry.space_group_name_H-M   'P 1'
#
loop_
_entity.id
_entity.type
_entity.pdbx_description
1 polymer ?
#
loop_
_entity_poly.entity_id
_entity_poly.type
_entity_poly.pdbx_seq_one_letter_code
_entity_poly.pdbx_strand_id
1 'polypeptide(L)'
;MKLRLPARPRRGHPAAEHSPEPSPTPWTPARIVRLLCLVIAGVLALGISANAATGKRAFTTPPNPVAVFGDLVATKDSAYGLAKDPSAVYRWAGSQDRWIKIGDGAARIYASEDTVYATDPGNGDIRRYDSATDSWTRIGGPGADFAATAKHLYGISPDHSAVYEYTGRGDTWTKVGGPADRLYTYTGETPAMKLNPKVVPGTPSDSPLYATQHGTGDIYRYDGHATAWTRLGGPGAEFAVTDNNLYRLAADHSGVAEYTGPGDKWKAVRAERTEHLYAANTLYATDGTGGIVKYNGHPNRWNPIGQPGAVFATSGDHLYGLTPDGSALYEYTGKEAVWTNHGAAPAQPASPEERKAHLRELTQPGPAATEAWNQERAAHLAGKPDRYQFNWDTNYCNFPAIDKSPVFDFATACARHDFGYHNFKDLLNLDDLAANREGQEAKHRVDVVFKDDMDNSCDTSIDRLSCRDSASAYFLAVEHFGSTSQIQRFVPPVPSFTWHNPLGWM
;
A
#
# COMPACT_ATOMS: atom_id res chain seq x y z
N MET A 1 14.56 71.17 42.86
CA MET A 1 13.77 72.36 42.47
C MET A 1 12.37 71.89 42.08
N LYS A 2 11.34 72.60 42.54
CA LYS A 2 9.89 72.47 42.27
C LYS A 2 9.58 72.12 40.78
N LEU A 3 8.48 71.50 40.36
CA LEU A 3 7.08 71.88 40.57
C LEU A 3 6.11 70.81 39.98
N ARG A 4 4.92 70.71 40.57
CA ARG A 4 3.70 70.00 40.12
C ARG A 4 3.09 70.60 38.83
N LEU A 5 2.24 69.82 38.13
CA LEU A 5 0.84 70.09 37.67
C LEU A 5 0.48 69.25 36.40
N PRO A 6 -0.79 69.09 35.96
CA PRO A 6 -1.71 68.04 36.42
C PRO A 6 -2.52 67.34 35.28
N ALA A 7 -3.44 66.46 35.67
CA ALA A 7 -4.37 65.70 34.84
C ALA A 7 -5.46 66.53 34.10
N ARG A 8 -5.98 65.99 32.99
CA ARG A 8 -7.27 66.37 32.37
C ARG A 8 -7.94 65.17 31.62
N PRO A 9 -9.27 65.20 31.38
CA PRO A 9 -10.15 64.05 31.56
C PRO A 9 -10.91 63.58 30.30
N ARG A 10 -11.66 62.48 30.49
CA ARG A 10 -12.62 61.81 29.59
C ARG A 10 -13.58 62.77 28.89
N ARG A 11 -13.91 62.49 27.61
CA ARG A 11 -15.08 63.03 26.90
C ARG A 11 -15.99 61.88 26.45
N GLY A 12 -17.26 62.00 26.83
CA GLY A 12 -18.37 61.17 26.35
C GLY A 12 -19.05 61.74 25.11
N HIS A 13 -19.95 60.94 24.56
CA HIS A 13 -20.79 61.17 23.37
C HIS A 13 -21.73 62.38 23.46
N PRO A 14 -22.08 63.00 22.32
CA PRO A 14 -23.33 63.73 22.16
C PRO A 14 -24.40 62.93 21.38
N ALA A 15 -25.64 63.30 21.69
CA ALA A 15 -26.89 62.66 21.33
C ALA A 15 -27.42 63.01 19.91
N ALA A 16 -28.42 62.24 19.50
CA ALA A 16 -29.14 62.30 18.24
C ALA A 16 -30.13 63.47 18.14
N GLU A 17 -30.32 63.98 16.93
CA GLU A 17 -31.32 64.98 16.56
C GLU A 17 -32.31 64.36 15.54
N HIS A 18 -33.61 64.57 15.76
CA HIS A 18 -34.74 64.04 14.99
C HIS A 18 -35.12 64.94 13.81
N SER A 19 -35.63 64.36 12.72
CA SER A 19 -36.41 65.03 11.67
C SER A 19 -37.46 64.05 11.08
N PRO A 20 -38.59 64.54 10.53
CA PRO A 20 -39.88 63.84 10.57
C PRO A 20 -40.21 62.95 9.36
N GLU A 21 -41.08 61.96 9.57
CA GLU A 21 -41.64 61.04 8.57
C GLU A 21 -42.71 61.70 7.66
N PRO A 22 -42.81 61.28 6.38
CA PRO A 22 -43.98 61.53 5.54
C PRO A 22 -45.00 60.36 5.55
N SER A 23 -46.28 60.70 5.56
CA SER A 23 -47.43 59.78 5.55
C SER A 23 -47.58 58.95 4.25
N PRO A 24 -48.06 57.69 4.31
CA PRO A 24 -48.19 56.83 3.13
C PRO A 24 -49.53 56.98 2.37
N THR A 25 -49.45 57.03 1.04
CA THR A 25 -50.57 56.93 0.08
C THR A 25 -51.09 55.49 -0.11
N PRO A 26 -52.40 55.29 -0.40
CA PRO A 26 -53.01 53.97 -0.55
C PRO A 26 -52.67 53.25 -1.87
N TRP A 27 -52.69 51.92 -1.83
CA TRP A 27 -52.14 51.00 -2.83
C TRP A 27 -53.16 50.65 -3.93
N THR A 28 -52.73 50.60 -5.19
CA THR A 28 -53.55 50.16 -6.33
C THR A 28 -53.45 48.64 -6.59
N PRO A 29 -54.49 48.01 -7.19
CA PRO A 29 -54.55 46.56 -7.40
C PRO A 29 -53.37 45.95 -8.18
N ALA A 30 -52.72 46.75 -9.04
CA ALA A 30 -51.55 46.33 -9.82
C ALA A 30 -50.28 46.07 -8.95
N ARG A 31 -50.17 46.70 -7.77
CA ARG A 31 -49.09 46.42 -6.81
C ARG A 31 -49.33 45.14 -6.01
N ILE A 32 -50.58 44.75 -5.80
CA ILE A 32 -50.95 43.52 -5.06
C ILE A 32 -50.58 42.27 -5.87
N VAL A 33 -50.79 42.28 -7.19
CA VAL A 33 -50.43 41.15 -8.07
C VAL A 33 -48.90 40.98 -8.19
N ARG A 34 -48.13 42.07 -8.26
CA ARG A 34 -46.65 42.00 -8.25
C ARG A 34 -46.08 41.51 -6.91
N LEU A 35 -46.73 41.82 -5.78
CA LEU A 35 -46.30 41.34 -4.47
C LEU A 35 -46.60 39.84 -4.27
N LEU A 36 -47.74 39.35 -4.79
CA LEU A 36 -48.11 37.93 -4.74
C LEU A 36 -47.18 37.04 -5.56
N CYS A 37 -46.70 37.49 -6.73
CA CYS A 37 -45.68 36.76 -7.50
C CYS A 37 -44.32 36.70 -6.79
N LEU A 38 -43.95 37.73 -6.02
CA LEU A 38 -42.71 37.74 -5.22
C LEU A 38 -42.80 36.90 -3.95
N VAL A 39 -43.99 36.74 -3.35
CA VAL A 39 -44.20 35.86 -2.19
C VAL A 39 -44.18 34.38 -2.58
N ILE A 40 -44.69 34.00 -3.75
CA ILE A 40 -44.59 32.61 -4.25
C ILE A 40 -43.14 32.26 -4.64
N ALA A 41 -42.37 33.22 -5.18
CA ALA A 41 -40.93 33.04 -5.40
C ALA A 41 -40.10 33.00 -4.09
N GLY A 42 -40.54 33.70 -3.04
CA GLY A 42 -39.90 33.69 -1.72
C GLY A 42 -40.16 32.42 -0.90
N VAL A 43 -41.33 31.78 -1.04
CA VAL A 43 -41.66 30.54 -0.31
C VAL A 43 -41.00 29.29 -0.94
N LEU A 44 -40.59 29.33 -2.21
CA LEU A 44 -39.71 28.30 -2.80
C LEU A 44 -38.22 28.54 -2.51
N ALA A 45 -37.83 29.72 -2.03
CA ALA A 45 -36.44 30.05 -1.67
C ALA A 45 -36.14 29.98 -0.16
N LEU A 46 -37.15 29.78 0.71
CA LEU A 46 -36.99 29.68 2.17
C LEU A 46 -37.41 28.31 2.77
N GLY A 47 -37.74 27.33 1.92
CA GLY A 47 -38.14 25.98 2.33
C GLY A 47 -37.00 24.98 2.62
N ILE A 48 -35.73 25.41 2.70
CA ILE A 48 -34.59 24.49 2.99
C ILE A 48 -33.76 24.96 4.22
N SER A 49 -34.22 25.96 4.98
CA SER A 49 -33.48 26.46 6.15
C SER A 49 -34.25 26.28 7.46
N ALA A 50 -34.71 25.06 7.77
CA ALA A 50 -35.30 24.75 9.07
C ALA A 50 -35.12 23.29 9.54
N ASN A 51 -34.07 22.59 9.08
CA ASN A 51 -33.59 21.37 9.71
C ASN A 51 -32.18 21.60 10.28
N ALA A 52 -32.10 22.39 11.35
CA ALA A 52 -30.96 22.42 12.23
C ALA A 52 -31.46 22.23 13.67
N ALA A 53 -30.86 21.29 14.39
CA ALA A 53 -31.21 20.74 15.71
C ALA A 53 -32.36 19.71 15.67
N THR A 54 -32.13 18.47 15.23
CA THR A 54 -31.39 17.45 16.00
C THR A 54 -30.52 16.56 15.10
N GLY A 55 -29.53 17.15 14.44
CA GLY A 55 -28.44 16.36 13.86
C GLY A 55 -27.53 15.88 14.98
N LYS A 56 -27.50 14.57 15.27
CA LYS A 56 -26.27 13.96 15.80
C LYS A 56 -25.14 14.54 14.96
N ARG A 57 -24.13 15.19 15.57
CA ARG A 57 -22.90 15.54 14.85
C ARG A 57 -22.40 14.23 14.26
N ALA A 58 -22.63 14.02 12.96
CA ALA A 58 -21.84 13.08 12.21
C ALA A 58 -20.43 13.63 12.35
N PHE A 59 -19.63 12.98 13.18
CA PHE A 59 -18.19 13.07 13.06
C PHE A 59 -17.92 12.57 11.65
N THR A 60 -17.79 13.49 10.70
CA THR A 60 -17.16 13.16 9.43
C THR A 60 -15.73 12.89 9.82
N THR A 61 -15.41 11.60 10.02
CA THR A 61 -14.04 11.13 10.11
C THR A 61 -13.30 11.78 8.93
N PRO A 62 -12.18 12.48 9.15
CA PRO A 62 -11.36 12.97 8.05
C PRO A 62 -11.17 11.82 7.06
N PRO A 63 -11.25 12.05 5.74
CA PRO A 63 -10.95 10.98 4.80
C PRO A 63 -9.60 10.40 5.18
N ASN A 64 -9.57 9.07 5.37
CA ASN A 64 -8.34 8.36 5.71
C ASN A 64 -7.25 8.81 4.74
N PRO A 65 -6.05 9.21 5.22
CA PRO A 65 -4.98 9.57 4.32
C PRO A 65 -4.76 8.42 3.33
N VAL A 66 -4.80 8.75 2.04
CA VAL A 66 -4.57 7.82 0.94
C VAL A 66 -3.06 7.71 0.77
N ALA A 67 -2.55 6.48 0.61
CA ALA A 67 -1.16 6.24 0.28
C ALA A 67 -0.82 7.03 -0.97
N VAL A 68 0.35 7.64 -0.98
CA VAL A 68 0.87 8.30 -2.16
C VAL A 68 2.04 7.44 -2.60
N PHE A 69 2.02 6.97 -3.83
CA PHE A 69 3.14 6.22 -4.36
C PHE A 69 4.26 7.15 -4.78
N GLY A 70 5.49 6.77 -4.44
CA GLY A 70 6.71 7.48 -4.81
C GLY A 70 7.49 6.77 -5.92
N ASP A 71 7.25 5.48 -6.13
CA ASP A 71 7.92 4.67 -7.16
C ASP A 71 6.96 3.58 -7.69
N LEU A 72 7.23 3.12 -8.90
CA LEU A 72 6.40 2.15 -9.62
C LEU A 72 7.26 1.21 -10.47
N VAL A 73 6.98 -0.08 -10.40
CA VAL A 73 7.47 -1.09 -11.35
C VAL A 73 6.32 -1.93 -11.87
N ALA A 74 6.52 -2.64 -12.97
CA ALA A 74 5.50 -3.49 -13.56
C ALA A 74 6.08 -4.87 -13.92
N THR A 75 5.24 -5.89 -13.78
CA THR A 75 5.44 -7.22 -14.38
C THR A 75 4.46 -7.35 -15.54
N LYS A 76 4.45 -8.49 -16.26
CA LYS A 76 3.45 -8.75 -17.33
C LYS A 76 2.00 -8.81 -16.82
N ASP A 77 1.81 -9.07 -15.52
CA ASP A 77 0.49 -9.34 -14.95
C ASP A 77 -0.05 -8.18 -14.09
N SER A 78 0.81 -7.27 -13.60
CA SER A 78 0.40 -6.26 -12.62
C SER A 78 1.42 -5.12 -12.48
N ALA A 79 0.92 -3.99 -11.95
CA ALA A 79 1.74 -2.88 -11.48
C ALA A 79 1.97 -2.97 -9.96
N TYR A 80 3.12 -2.49 -9.51
CA TYR A 80 3.55 -2.52 -8.12
C TYR A 80 4.06 -1.15 -7.69
N GLY A 81 3.53 -0.63 -6.60
CA GLY A 81 3.83 0.70 -6.08
C GLY A 81 4.56 0.64 -4.74
N LEU A 82 5.58 1.48 -4.59
CA LEU A 82 6.22 1.75 -3.30
C LEU A 82 5.63 3.04 -2.74
N ALA A 83 5.15 3.00 -1.50
CA ALA A 83 4.69 4.18 -0.81
C ALA A 83 5.80 5.24 -0.73
N LYS A 84 5.44 6.51 -0.85
CA LYS A 84 6.37 7.65 -0.85
C LYS A 84 7.08 7.85 0.49
N ASP A 85 6.52 7.32 1.58
CA ASP A 85 7.11 7.26 2.93
C ASP A 85 7.91 5.97 3.19
N PRO A 86 8.46 5.37 2.13
CA PRO A 86 8.84 3.95 1.97
C PRO A 86 8.29 2.91 2.96
N SER A 87 7.04 3.05 3.44
CA SER A 87 6.52 2.21 4.53
C SER A 87 6.03 0.82 4.09
N ALA A 88 5.68 0.66 2.81
CA ALA A 88 5.11 -0.57 2.29
C ALA A 88 5.17 -0.67 0.76
N VAL A 89 5.16 -1.92 0.27
CA VAL A 89 5.05 -2.27 -1.15
C VAL A 89 3.66 -2.84 -1.43
N TYR A 90 3.05 -2.41 -2.53
CA TYR A 90 1.70 -2.79 -2.93
C TYR A 90 1.66 -3.36 -4.34
N ARG A 91 0.73 -4.28 -4.58
CA ARG A 91 0.38 -4.83 -5.89
C ARG A 91 -1.02 -4.37 -6.31
N TRP A 92 -1.19 -3.95 -7.56
CA TRP A 92 -2.51 -3.68 -8.12
C TRP A 92 -3.22 -5.00 -8.47
N ALA A 93 -4.33 -5.30 -7.79
CA ALA A 93 -5.16 -6.47 -8.06
C ALA A 93 -6.36 -6.08 -8.92
N GLY A 94 -6.14 -6.04 -10.25
CA GLY A 94 -7.15 -5.56 -11.21
C GLY A 94 -8.50 -6.30 -11.15
N SER A 95 -8.52 -7.60 -10.85
CA SER A 95 -9.77 -8.36 -10.67
C SER A 95 -10.58 -7.96 -9.43
N GLN A 96 -9.93 -7.33 -8.46
CA GLN A 96 -10.52 -6.85 -7.22
C GLN A 96 -10.62 -5.32 -7.18
N ASP A 97 -10.20 -4.64 -8.26
CA ASP A 97 -10.17 -3.19 -8.40
C ASP A 97 -9.57 -2.47 -7.18
N ARG A 98 -8.44 -2.99 -6.69
CA ARG A 98 -7.79 -2.48 -5.48
C ARG A 98 -6.30 -2.78 -5.40
N TRP A 99 -5.61 -2.00 -4.58
CA TRP A 99 -4.25 -2.28 -4.15
C TRP A 99 -4.23 -3.24 -2.96
N ILE A 100 -3.30 -4.20 -2.99
CA ILE A 100 -3.03 -5.16 -1.92
C ILE A 100 -1.62 -4.89 -1.39
N LYS A 101 -1.47 -4.68 -0.08
CA LYS A 101 -0.15 -4.61 0.57
C LYS A 101 0.49 -6.00 0.47
N ILE A 102 1.67 -6.08 -0.13
CA ILE A 102 2.40 -7.35 -0.30
C ILE A 102 3.69 -7.39 0.52
N GLY A 103 4.16 -6.26 1.05
CA GLY A 103 5.37 -6.19 1.85
C GLY A 103 5.44 -4.94 2.71
N ASP A 104 6.30 -4.98 3.73
CA ASP A 104 6.66 -3.83 4.54
C ASP A 104 7.61 -2.89 3.79
N GLY A 105 8.25 -1.97 4.52
CA GLY A 105 9.04 -0.90 3.93
C GLY A 105 10.18 -1.40 3.05
N ALA A 106 10.41 -0.68 1.96
CA ALA A 106 11.46 -0.95 0.97
C ALA A 106 12.15 0.36 0.59
N ALA A 107 13.46 0.32 0.36
CA ALA A 107 14.20 1.49 -0.15
C ALA A 107 13.90 1.73 -1.63
N ARG A 108 13.87 0.64 -2.41
CA ARG A 108 13.65 0.63 -3.87
C ARG A 108 12.98 -0.67 -4.28
N ILE A 109 12.23 -0.62 -5.38
CA ILE A 109 11.60 -1.78 -6.00
C ILE A 109 12.14 -1.98 -7.43
N TYR A 110 12.20 -3.23 -7.87
CA TYR A 110 12.65 -3.65 -9.20
C TYR A 110 11.73 -4.76 -9.71
N ALA A 111 11.64 -4.95 -11.03
CA ALA A 111 10.83 -6.02 -11.61
C ALA A 111 11.53 -6.71 -12.78
N SER A 112 11.27 -8.01 -12.91
CA SER A 112 11.38 -8.76 -14.17
C SER A 112 9.99 -8.89 -14.80
N GLU A 113 9.89 -9.66 -15.90
CA GLU A 113 8.60 -10.02 -16.50
C GLU A 113 7.61 -10.64 -15.49
N ASP A 114 8.09 -11.41 -14.52
CA ASP A 114 7.26 -12.26 -13.66
C ASP A 114 7.44 -12.03 -12.15
N THR A 115 8.43 -11.26 -11.73
CA THR A 115 8.83 -11.19 -10.32
C THR A 115 9.18 -9.77 -9.92
N VAL A 116 8.84 -9.42 -8.68
CA VAL A 116 9.23 -8.15 -8.05
C VAL A 116 10.30 -8.41 -7.01
N TYR A 117 11.23 -7.46 -6.93
CA TYR A 117 12.31 -7.42 -5.96
C TYR A 117 12.26 -6.11 -5.19
N ALA A 118 12.73 -6.13 -3.96
CA ALA A 118 12.79 -4.95 -3.12
C ALA A 118 14.08 -4.96 -2.31
N THR A 119 14.61 -3.78 -2.03
CA THR A 119 15.75 -3.60 -1.12
C THR A 119 15.24 -3.16 0.24
N ASP A 120 15.79 -3.74 1.31
CA ASP A 120 15.44 -3.37 2.68
C ASP A 120 15.91 -1.93 3.00
N PRO A 121 15.08 -1.09 3.63
CA PRO A 121 15.40 0.31 3.91
C PRO A 121 16.45 0.51 5.02
N GLY A 122 16.64 -0.48 5.89
CA GLY A 122 17.59 -0.40 7.00
C GLY A 122 19.00 -0.87 6.61
N ASN A 123 19.09 -1.96 5.86
CA ASN A 123 20.39 -2.58 5.54
C ASN A 123 20.69 -2.73 4.04
N GLY A 124 19.72 -2.45 3.17
CA GLY A 124 19.86 -2.53 1.71
C GLY A 124 19.78 -3.95 1.13
N ASP A 125 19.61 -4.99 1.94
CA ASP A 125 19.52 -6.38 1.47
C ASP A 125 18.42 -6.54 0.41
N ILE A 126 18.72 -7.25 -0.67
CA ILE A 126 17.73 -7.54 -1.72
C ILE A 126 16.87 -8.77 -1.35
N ARG A 127 15.57 -8.61 -1.54
CA ARG A 127 14.54 -9.62 -1.33
C ARG A 127 13.76 -9.86 -2.62
N ARG A 128 13.34 -11.10 -2.82
CA ARG A 128 12.47 -11.56 -3.91
C ARG A 128 11.08 -11.85 -3.37
N TYR A 129 10.05 -11.35 -4.04
CA TYR A 129 8.66 -11.68 -3.74
C TYR A 129 8.25 -12.99 -4.42
N ASP A 130 7.60 -13.86 -3.67
CA ASP A 130 6.92 -15.05 -4.17
C ASP A 130 5.41 -14.82 -4.08
N SER A 131 4.78 -14.65 -5.24
CA SER A 131 3.35 -14.38 -5.35
C SER A 131 2.47 -15.59 -5.04
N ALA A 132 3.01 -16.82 -5.07
CA ALA A 132 2.26 -18.03 -4.75
C ALA A 132 2.12 -18.23 -3.23
N THR A 133 3.14 -17.81 -2.47
CA THR A 133 3.16 -17.92 -1.01
C THR A 133 2.93 -16.58 -0.29
N ASP A 134 2.78 -15.48 -1.05
CA ASP A 134 2.67 -14.11 -0.56
C ASP A 134 3.77 -13.74 0.44
N SER A 135 5.01 -14.09 0.09
CA SER A 135 6.15 -13.96 1.00
C SER A 135 7.38 -13.35 0.35
N TRP A 136 8.21 -12.71 1.16
CA TRP A 136 9.50 -12.16 0.74
C TRP A 136 10.64 -13.01 1.27
N THR A 137 11.55 -13.40 0.37
CA THR A 137 12.76 -14.14 0.74
C THR A 137 13.99 -13.28 0.48
N ARG A 138 14.89 -13.18 1.47
CA ARG A 138 16.22 -12.55 1.28
C ARG A 138 17.06 -13.39 0.33
N ILE A 139 17.56 -12.75 -0.74
CA ILE A 139 18.35 -13.41 -1.78
C ILE A 139 19.74 -12.77 -1.99
N GLY A 140 20.05 -11.69 -1.26
CA GLY A 140 21.29 -10.96 -1.47
C GLY A 140 21.56 -9.91 -0.40
N GLY A 141 22.83 -9.50 -0.32
CA GLY A 141 23.25 -8.28 0.37
C GLY A 141 22.83 -7.00 -0.36
N PRO A 142 23.25 -5.82 0.15
CA PRO A 142 23.06 -4.55 -0.55
C PRO A 142 23.79 -4.50 -1.88
N GLY A 143 23.26 -3.72 -2.80
CA GLY A 143 23.86 -3.42 -4.11
C GLY A 143 23.66 -1.96 -4.49
N ALA A 144 24.53 -1.43 -5.34
CA ALA A 144 24.42 -0.06 -5.85
C ALA A 144 23.31 0.08 -6.89
N ASP A 145 23.06 -0.98 -7.67
CA ASP A 145 21.96 -1.07 -8.62
C ASP A 145 21.59 -2.53 -8.87
N PHE A 146 20.36 -2.77 -9.32
CA PHE A 146 19.86 -4.10 -9.69
C PHE A 146 19.06 -4.03 -10.99
N ALA A 147 19.15 -5.07 -11.81
CA ALA A 147 18.35 -5.20 -13.02
C ALA A 147 17.99 -6.67 -13.26
N ALA A 148 16.74 -6.92 -13.63
CA ALA A 148 16.28 -8.26 -13.94
C ALA A 148 15.91 -8.35 -15.44
N THR A 149 16.57 -9.27 -16.13
CA THR A 149 16.19 -9.68 -17.49
C THR A 149 14.93 -10.56 -17.41
N ALA A 150 14.51 -11.14 -18.54
CA ALA A 150 13.43 -12.12 -18.55
C ALA A 150 13.74 -13.34 -17.65
N LYS A 151 15.01 -13.73 -17.51
CA LYS A 151 15.38 -14.97 -16.80
C LYS A 151 16.34 -14.82 -15.63
N HIS A 152 17.15 -13.76 -15.60
CA HIS A 152 18.22 -13.62 -14.61
C HIS A 152 18.11 -12.28 -13.88
N LEU A 153 18.67 -12.25 -12.67
CA LEU A 153 18.81 -11.05 -11.86
C LEU A 153 20.28 -10.70 -11.72
N TYR A 154 20.60 -9.44 -11.92
CA TYR A 154 21.94 -8.90 -11.81
C TYR A 154 21.99 -7.78 -10.78
N GLY A 155 23.15 -7.62 -10.16
CA GLY A 155 23.41 -6.58 -9.16
C GLY A 155 24.82 -6.02 -9.29
N ILE A 156 24.96 -4.73 -8.98
CA ILE A 156 26.25 -4.06 -8.81
C ILE A 156 26.61 -4.06 -7.33
N SER A 157 27.86 -4.41 -6.99
CA SER A 157 28.31 -4.32 -5.60
C SER A 157 28.20 -2.89 -5.05
N PRO A 158 27.98 -2.70 -3.73
CA PRO A 158 27.84 -1.36 -3.14
C PRO A 158 29.03 -0.42 -3.38
N ASP A 159 30.23 -1.00 -3.55
CA ASP A 159 31.47 -0.28 -3.84
C ASP A 159 31.72 -0.06 -5.34
N HIS A 160 30.73 -0.39 -6.19
CA HIS A 160 30.79 -0.30 -7.66
C HIS A 160 31.91 -1.12 -8.32
N SER A 161 32.56 -2.04 -7.61
CA SER A 161 33.74 -2.75 -8.10
C SER A 161 33.43 -3.90 -9.08
N ALA A 162 32.20 -4.42 -9.08
CA ALA A 162 31.83 -5.56 -9.91
C ALA A 162 30.32 -5.70 -10.15
N VAL A 163 29.99 -6.33 -11.28
CA VAL A 163 28.65 -6.83 -11.61
C VAL A 163 28.56 -8.32 -11.27
N TYR A 164 27.45 -8.72 -10.68
CA TYR A 164 27.15 -10.10 -10.26
C TYR A 164 25.82 -10.58 -10.84
N GLU A 165 25.73 -11.87 -11.11
CA GLU A 165 24.51 -12.59 -11.52
C GLU A 165 24.04 -13.48 -10.36
N TYR A 166 22.75 -13.39 -10.02
CA TYR A 166 22.13 -14.24 -9.02
C TYR A 166 21.99 -15.67 -9.53
N THR A 167 22.46 -16.64 -8.75
CA THR A 167 22.43 -18.07 -9.15
C THR A 167 21.04 -18.72 -9.08
N GLY A 168 20.03 -18.00 -8.59
CA GLY A 168 18.69 -18.55 -8.35
C GLY A 168 18.55 -19.28 -7.01
N ARG A 169 19.61 -19.39 -6.21
CA ARG A 169 19.60 -20.14 -4.95
C ARG A 169 20.19 -19.35 -3.77
N GLY A 170 19.39 -19.23 -2.71
CA GLY A 170 19.83 -18.66 -1.43
C GLY A 170 20.40 -17.26 -1.59
N ASP A 171 21.54 -17.00 -0.95
CA ASP A 171 22.33 -15.77 -1.10
C ASP A 171 23.63 -16.09 -1.85
N THR A 172 23.50 -16.58 -3.09
CA THR A 172 24.66 -16.97 -3.91
C THR A 172 24.64 -16.23 -5.24
N TRP A 173 25.73 -15.52 -5.51
CA TRP A 173 25.93 -14.66 -6.67
C TRP A 173 27.27 -14.95 -7.34
N THR A 174 27.31 -14.93 -8.67
CA THR A 174 28.52 -15.17 -9.47
C THR A 174 29.00 -13.86 -10.06
N LYS A 175 30.30 -13.55 -9.95
CA LYS A 175 30.86 -12.36 -10.58
C LYS A 175 30.86 -12.51 -12.11
N VAL A 176 30.23 -11.57 -12.80
CA VAL A 176 30.12 -11.56 -14.27
C VAL A 176 30.69 -10.30 -14.91
N GLY A 177 31.13 -9.31 -14.14
CA GLY A 177 31.68 -8.08 -14.70
C GLY A 177 32.62 -7.32 -13.78
N GLY A 178 33.27 -6.31 -14.34
CA GLY A 178 34.10 -5.34 -13.62
C GLY A 178 33.29 -4.15 -13.09
N PRO A 179 33.98 -3.03 -12.77
CA PRO A 179 33.34 -1.87 -12.18
C PRO A 179 32.23 -1.24 -13.03
N ALA A 180 31.10 -0.91 -12.41
CA ALA A 180 29.91 -0.38 -13.10
C ALA A 180 29.11 0.61 -12.22
N ASP A 181 28.36 1.51 -12.86
CA ASP A 181 27.51 2.50 -12.18
C ASP A 181 26.01 2.19 -12.26
N ARG A 182 25.53 1.73 -13.42
CA ARG A 182 24.10 1.42 -13.65
C ARG A 182 23.91 0.23 -14.57
N LEU A 183 22.84 -0.53 -14.32
CA LEU A 183 22.41 -1.64 -15.18
C LEU A 183 21.18 -1.26 -16.00
N TYR A 184 21.12 -1.75 -17.23
CA TYR A 184 19.98 -1.54 -18.13
C TYR A 184 19.62 -2.85 -18.84
N THR A 185 18.34 -3.14 -18.95
CA THR A 185 17.84 -4.36 -19.58
C THR A 185 16.42 -4.16 -20.10
N TYR A 186 15.98 -5.07 -20.96
CA TYR A 186 14.57 -5.32 -21.22
C TYR A 186 14.07 -6.42 -20.28
N THR A 187 12.93 -6.21 -19.64
CA THR A 187 12.42 -7.11 -18.58
C THR A 187 11.72 -8.35 -19.13
N GLY A 188 11.19 -8.31 -20.37
CA GLY A 188 10.45 -9.41 -20.99
C GLY A 188 11.20 -10.15 -22.10
N GLU A 189 10.55 -11.11 -22.75
CA GLU A 189 11.15 -11.84 -23.88
C GLU A 189 11.21 -11.02 -25.19
N THR A 190 12.39 -10.97 -25.81
CA THR A 190 12.57 -10.33 -27.13
C THR A 190 11.99 -11.19 -28.26
N PRO A 191 11.64 -10.62 -29.44
CA PRO A 191 11.24 -11.40 -30.60
C PRO A 191 12.27 -12.48 -31.01
N ALA A 192 13.56 -12.20 -30.84
CA ALA A 192 14.63 -13.15 -31.16
C ALA A 192 14.55 -14.42 -30.29
N MET A 193 14.17 -14.30 -29.02
CA MET A 193 14.04 -15.43 -28.08
C MET A 193 12.88 -16.38 -28.43
N LYS A 194 11.87 -15.89 -29.16
CA LYS A 194 10.69 -16.67 -29.58
C LYS A 194 10.97 -17.58 -30.78
N LEU A 195 12.14 -17.48 -31.40
CA LEU A 195 12.55 -18.33 -32.51
C LEU A 195 13.00 -19.71 -32.01
N ASN A 196 12.63 -20.77 -32.74
CA ASN A 196 13.04 -22.13 -32.37
C ASN A 196 14.58 -22.27 -32.47
N PRO A 197 15.29 -22.53 -31.35
CA PRO A 197 16.75 -22.62 -31.35
C PRO A 197 17.29 -23.81 -32.17
N LYS A 198 16.46 -24.83 -32.45
CA LYS A 198 16.82 -25.92 -33.37
C LYS A 198 16.83 -25.48 -34.84
N VAL A 199 16.10 -24.41 -35.17
CA VAL A 199 15.95 -23.89 -36.54
C VAL A 199 16.90 -22.72 -36.77
N VAL A 200 17.09 -21.86 -35.76
CA VAL A 200 17.99 -20.71 -35.82
C VAL A 200 19.08 -20.86 -34.75
N PRO A 201 20.24 -21.44 -35.09
CA PRO A 201 21.36 -21.52 -34.15
C PRO A 201 21.78 -20.12 -33.68
N GLY A 202 22.09 -19.99 -32.39
CA GLY A 202 22.47 -18.71 -31.79
C GLY A 202 21.29 -17.85 -31.31
N THR A 203 20.07 -18.37 -31.30
CA THR A 203 18.94 -17.74 -30.61
C THR A 203 19.34 -17.38 -29.16
N PRO A 204 19.18 -16.12 -28.73
CA PRO A 204 19.45 -15.72 -27.36
C PRO A 204 18.57 -16.50 -26.38
N SER A 205 19.16 -16.96 -25.28
CA SER A 205 18.40 -17.63 -24.22
C SER A 205 17.74 -16.64 -23.27
N ASP A 206 18.13 -15.36 -23.29
CA ASP A 206 17.69 -14.33 -22.35
C ASP A 206 17.76 -12.93 -22.98
N SER A 207 17.15 -11.96 -22.30
CA SER A 207 17.13 -10.54 -22.67
C SER A 207 18.50 -9.89 -22.46
N PRO A 208 18.84 -8.85 -23.24
CA PRO A 208 20.19 -8.27 -23.20
C PRO A 208 20.41 -7.43 -21.94
N LEU A 209 21.56 -7.62 -21.32
CA LEU A 209 22.04 -6.81 -20.20
C LEU A 209 23.11 -5.81 -20.68
N TYR A 210 22.99 -4.58 -20.20
CA TYR A 210 23.97 -3.52 -20.42
C TYR A 210 24.37 -2.89 -19.09
N ALA A 211 25.59 -2.35 -19.05
CA ALA A 211 26.11 -1.65 -17.90
C ALA A 211 26.89 -0.41 -18.32
N THR A 212 26.78 0.65 -17.54
CA THR A 212 27.68 1.80 -17.65
C THR A 212 28.94 1.54 -16.83
N GLN A 213 30.10 1.77 -17.43
CA GLN A 213 31.38 1.58 -16.76
C GLN A 213 31.60 2.65 -15.68
N HIS A 214 32.04 2.21 -14.50
CA HIS A 214 32.31 3.11 -13.38
C HIS A 214 33.33 4.19 -13.76
N GLY A 215 32.96 5.46 -13.56
CA GLY A 215 33.83 6.62 -13.75
C GLY A 215 33.91 7.17 -15.18
N THR A 216 33.72 6.35 -16.23
CA THR A 216 33.66 6.85 -17.63
C THR A 216 32.24 7.04 -18.14
N GLY A 217 31.28 6.26 -17.62
CA GLY A 217 29.91 6.23 -18.11
C GLY A 217 29.75 5.55 -19.48
N ASP A 218 30.83 5.03 -20.07
CA ASP A 218 30.79 4.26 -21.32
C ASP A 218 29.83 3.07 -21.20
N ILE A 219 29.05 2.80 -22.25
CA ILE A 219 28.05 1.74 -22.25
C ILE A 219 28.63 0.44 -22.82
N TYR A 220 28.43 -0.65 -22.08
CA TYR A 220 28.87 -2.00 -22.42
C TYR A 220 27.68 -2.95 -22.46
N ARG A 221 27.76 -3.97 -23.33
CA ARG A 221 26.81 -5.09 -23.40
C ARG A 221 27.46 -6.35 -22.85
N TYR A 222 26.73 -7.10 -22.03
CA TYR A 222 27.16 -8.42 -21.57
C TYR A 222 27.03 -9.45 -22.69
N ASP A 223 28.05 -10.27 -22.88
CA ASP A 223 28.07 -11.28 -23.95
C ASP A 223 27.48 -12.64 -23.52
N GLY A 224 26.87 -12.70 -22.33
CA GLY A 224 26.10 -13.85 -21.85
C GLY A 224 26.93 -15.00 -21.30
N HIS A 225 28.24 -14.80 -21.10
CA HIS A 225 29.12 -15.83 -20.54
C HIS A 225 30.32 -15.24 -19.81
N ALA A 226 30.63 -15.83 -18.65
CA ALA A 226 31.78 -15.50 -17.81
C ALA A 226 31.84 -14.00 -17.49
N THR A 227 32.94 -13.34 -17.84
CA THR A 227 33.16 -11.91 -17.61
C THR A 227 33.33 -11.11 -18.90
N ALA A 228 32.74 -11.60 -20.00
CA ALA A 228 32.88 -11.00 -21.32
C ALA A 228 31.88 -9.85 -21.54
N TRP A 229 32.39 -8.67 -21.87
CA TRP A 229 31.61 -7.46 -22.15
C TRP A 229 32.16 -6.76 -23.39
N THR A 230 31.27 -6.27 -24.24
CA THR A 230 31.61 -5.52 -25.45
C THR A 230 31.23 -4.06 -25.29
N ARG A 231 32.20 -3.15 -25.47
CA ARG A 231 31.95 -1.69 -25.45
C ARG A 231 31.13 -1.28 -26.67
N LEU A 232 30.03 -0.55 -26.44
CA LEU A 232 29.17 -0.06 -27.51
C LEU A 232 29.29 1.45 -27.76
N GLY A 233 29.66 2.25 -26.77
CA GLY A 233 29.77 3.70 -27.02
C GLY A 233 30.09 4.52 -25.78
N GLY A 234 30.22 5.83 -26.00
CA GLY A 234 30.40 6.82 -24.95
C GLY A 234 29.19 7.01 -24.04
N PRO A 235 29.33 7.87 -23.00
CA PRO A 235 28.30 8.10 -22.00
C PRO A 235 27.04 8.78 -22.54
N GLY A 236 25.96 8.64 -21.79
CA GLY A 236 24.70 9.35 -21.94
C GLY A 236 24.13 9.71 -20.57
N ALA A 237 23.11 10.56 -20.52
CA ALA A 237 22.39 10.82 -19.27
C ALA A 237 21.62 9.57 -18.81
N GLU A 238 21.09 8.82 -19.77
CA GLU A 238 20.32 7.60 -19.54
C GLU A 238 20.36 6.69 -20.77
N PHE A 239 20.17 5.39 -20.53
CA PHE A 239 19.98 4.39 -21.58
C PHE A 239 18.66 3.66 -21.39
N ALA A 240 18.06 3.21 -22.48
CA ALA A 240 16.80 2.49 -22.48
C ALA A 240 16.87 1.32 -23.45
N VAL A 241 16.40 0.14 -23.01
CA VAL A 241 16.53 -1.12 -23.75
C VAL A 241 15.14 -1.66 -24.05
N THR A 242 14.71 -1.55 -25.30
CA THR A 242 13.44 -2.14 -25.73
C THR A 242 13.63 -3.61 -26.07
N ASP A 243 12.54 -4.28 -26.44
CA ASP A 243 12.56 -5.64 -26.99
C ASP A 243 13.39 -5.79 -28.29
N ASN A 244 13.74 -4.69 -28.94
CA ASN A 244 14.39 -4.65 -30.24
C ASN A 244 15.75 -3.94 -30.24
N ASN A 245 15.92 -2.83 -29.50
CA ASN A 245 17.14 -2.03 -29.60
C ASN A 245 17.50 -1.24 -28.32
N LEU A 246 18.71 -0.67 -28.34
CA LEU A 246 19.27 0.21 -27.30
C LEU A 246 19.15 1.68 -27.75
N TYR A 247 18.73 2.53 -26.83
CA TYR A 247 18.61 3.97 -27.02
C TYR A 247 19.41 4.72 -25.96
N ARG A 248 19.96 5.87 -26.35
CA ARG A 248 20.76 6.76 -25.50
C ARG A 248 20.12 8.13 -25.45
N LEU A 249 19.92 8.64 -24.24
CA LEU A 249 19.65 10.05 -23.97
C LEU A 249 20.97 10.82 -23.93
N ALA A 250 21.07 11.90 -24.70
CA ALA A 250 22.24 12.76 -24.67
C ALA A 250 22.50 13.31 -23.25
N ALA A 251 23.78 13.47 -22.87
CA ALA A 251 24.16 13.94 -21.54
C ALA A 251 23.62 15.34 -21.19
N ASP A 252 23.36 16.17 -22.20
CA ASP A 252 22.76 17.49 -22.10
C ASP A 252 21.24 17.50 -22.31
N HIS A 253 20.61 16.31 -22.38
CA HIS A 253 19.18 16.12 -22.59
C HIS A 253 18.66 16.65 -23.94
N SER A 254 19.54 16.97 -24.90
CA SER A 254 19.18 17.59 -26.19
C SER A 254 18.44 16.67 -27.17
N GLY A 255 18.46 15.37 -26.93
CA GLY A 255 17.80 14.41 -27.81
C GLY A 255 18.11 12.96 -27.51
N VAL A 256 17.53 12.09 -28.33
CA VAL A 256 17.60 10.63 -28.19
C VAL A 256 18.19 10.03 -29.46
N ALA A 257 19.09 9.07 -29.29
CA ALA A 257 19.71 8.35 -30.40
C ALA A 257 19.55 6.83 -30.24
N GLU A 258 19.33 6.16 -31.37
CA GLU A 258 19.22 4.72 -31.51
C GLU A 258 20.56 4.11 -31.90
N TYR A 259 20.94 3.01 -31.24
CA TYR A 259 22.16 2.27 -31.58
C TYR A 259 22.01 1.59 -32.95
N THR A 260 23.03 1.71 -33.80
CA THR A 260 22.96 1.24 -35.20
C THR A 260 23.96 0.15 -35.56
N GLY A 261 24.77 -0.29 -34.61
CA GLY A 261 25.69 -1.41 -34.80
C GLY A 261 27.07 -1.16 -34.20
N PRO A 262 28.03 -2.08 -34.42
CA PRO A 262 29.28 -2.15 -33.69
C PRO A 262 30.09 -0.84 -33.61
N GLY A 263 30.63 -0.58 -32.42
CA GLY A 263 31.32 0.65 -32.08
C GLY A 263 30.36 1.78 -31.75
N ASP A 264 30.88 2.99 -31.55
CA ASP A 264 30.08 4.16 -31.10
C ASP A 264 29.25 4.75 -32.26
N LYS A 265 28.25 4.00 -32.73
CA LYS A 265 27.40 4.36 -33.88
C LYS A 265 25.95 4.54 -33.48
N TRP A 266 25.50 5.78 -33.54
CA TRP A 266 24.17 6.18 -33.10
C TRP A 266 23.47 7.04 -34.15
N LYS A 267 22.17 6.81 -34.33
CA LYS A 267 21.32 7.59 -35.23
C LYS A 267 20.33 8.40 -34.40
N ALA A 268 20.30 9.71 -34.59
CA ALA A 268 19.33 10.56 -33.92
C ALA A 268 17.89 10.14 -34.30
N VAL A 269 17.06 9.90 -33.29
CA VAL A 269 15.64 9.57 -33.43
C VAL A 269 14.74 10.63 -32.78
N ARG A 270 15.31 11.52 -31.97
CA ARG A 270 14.64 12.72 -31.44
C ARG A 270 15.64 13.86 -31.29
N ALA A 271 15.28 15.05 -31.75
CA ALA A 271 16.08 16.28 -31.65
C ALA A 271 15.43 17.34 -30.73
N GLU A 272 14.68 16.89 -29.73
CA GLU A 272 13.97 17.73 -28.77
C GLU A 272 14.42 17.37 -27.36
N ARG A 273 14.33 18.35 -26.46
CA ARG A 273 14.63 18.17 -25.04
C ARG A 273 13.83 17.01 -24.46
N THR A 274 14.54 16.08 -23.83
CA THR A 274 13.99 14.84 -23.26
C THR A 274 14.52 14.66 -21.85
N GLU A 275 13.64 14.41 -20.89
CA GLU A 275 14.02 14.30 -19.48
C GLU A 275 14.36 12.87 -19.08
N HIS A 276 13.49 11.91 -19.40
CA HIS A 276 13.66 10.49 -19.07
C HIS A 276 13.26 9.57 -20.22
N LEU A 277 13.86 8.38 -20.26
CA LEU A 277 13.50 7.30 -21.19
C LEU A 277 12.85 6.13 -20.46
N TYR A 278 11.86 5.50 -21.09
CA TYR A 278 11.21 4.30 -20.58
C TYR A 278 11.08 3.28 -21.71
N ALA A 279 11.40 2.02 -21.44
CA ALA A 279 11.47 0.98 -22.45
C ALA A 279 10.49 -0.15 -22.18
N ALA A 280 9.78 -0.53 -23.24
CA ALA A 280 8.87 -1.66 -23.29
C ALA A 280 9.13 -2.41 -24.61
N ASN A 281 8.09 -2.93 -25.26
CA ASN A 281 8.09 -3.31 -26.68
C ASN A 281 8.29 -2.12 -27.65
N THR A 282 8.49 -0.93 -27.11
CA THR A 282 8.64 0.34 -27.80
C THR A 282 9.34 1.31 -26.85
N LEU A 283 9.67 2.50 -27.36
CA LEU A 283 10.34 3.53 -26.58
C LEU A 283 9.35 4.64 -26.22
N TYR A 284 9.34 4.99 -24.94
CA TYR A 284 8.66 6.15 -24.41
C TYR A 284 9.68 7.14 -23.83
N ALA A 285 9.28 8.38 -23.73
CA ALA A 285 10.10 9.41 -23.13
C ALA A 285 9.24 10.50 -22.49
N THR A 286 9.75 11.17 -21.47
CA THR A 286 9.18 12.43 -21.01
C THR A 286 9.86 13.61 -21.69
N ASP A 287 9.07 14.60 -22.14
CA ASP A 287 9.57 15.86 -22.66
C ASP A 287 9.91 16.86 -21.53
N GLY A 288 10.40 18.05 -21.89
CA GLY A 288 10.77 19.10 -20.94
C GLY A 288 9.62 19.66 -20.09
N THR A 289 8.36 19.29 -20.37
CA THR A 289 7.20 19.61 -19.52
C THR A 289 6.85 18.48 -18.54
N GLY A 290 7.48 17.32 -18.70
CA GLY A 290 7.13 16.07 -18.02
C GLY A 290 6.07 15.24 -18.74
N GLY A 291 5.50 15.75 -19.85
CA GLY A 291 4.52 15.03 -20.66
C GLY A 291 5.14 13.81 -21.33
N ILE A 292 4.37 12.73 -21.48
CA ILE A 292 4.85 11.46 -22.01
C ILE A 292 4.57 11.35 -23.52
N VAL A 293 5.60 10.96 -24.27
CA VAL A 293 5.56 10.73 -25.71
C VAL A 293 5.97 9.29 -26.04
N LYS A 294 5.43 8.76 -27.13
CA LYS A 294 5.73 7.43 -27.66
C LYS A 294 6.45 7.52 -29.01
N TYR A 295 7.54 6.79 -29.16
CA TYR A 295 8.24 6.64 -30.44
C TYR A 295 7.43 5.74 -31.38
N ASN A 296 7.25 6.17 -32.64
CA ASN A 296 6.47 5.39 -33.60
C ASN A 296 7.32 4.52 -34.55
N GLY A 297 8.64 4.45 -34.32
CA GLY A 297 9.58 3.68 -35.14
C GLY A 297 10.24 4.47 -36.28
N HIS A 298 9.90 5.75 -36.47
CA HIS A 298 10.54 6.60 -37.47
C HIS A 298 11.23 7.82 -36.85
N PRO A 299 12.44 8.19 -37.30
CA PRO A 299 13.18 9.32 -36.75
C PRO A 299 12.35 10.61 -36.69
N ASN A 300 12.41 11.28 -35.54
CA ASN A 300 11.69 12.51 -35.21
C ASN A 300 10.17 12.42 -35.32
N ARG A 301 9.59 11.20 -35.26
CA ARG A 301 8.15 11.01 -35.17
C ARG A 301 7.77 10.39 -33.83
N TRP A 302 7.31 11.25 -32.94
CA TRP A 302 6.90 10.92 -31.58
C TRP A 302 5.49 11.43 -31.36
N ASN A 303 4.64 10.57 -30.80
CA ASN A 303 3.25 10.90 -30.53
C ASN A 303 3.12 11.32 -29.06
N PRO A 304 2.58 12.50 -28.74
CA PRO A 304 2.16 12.82 -27.38
C PRO A 304 1.06 11.85 -26.95
N ILE A 305 1.27 11.14 -25.85
CA ILE A 305 0.32 10.14 -25.35
C ILE A 305 -0.22 10.49 -23.97
N GLY A 306 0.34 11.46 -23.25
CA GLY A 306 -0.16 11.77 -21.90
C GLY A 306 0.44 13.03 -21.29
N GLN A 307 -0.22 13.50 -20.24
CA GLN A 307 0.22 14.61 -19.41
C GLN A 307 1.36 14.17 -18.46
N PRO A 308 2.00 15.12 -17.74
CA PRO A 308 2.99 14.77 -16.73
C PRO A 308 2.42 13.80 -15.68
N GLY A 309 3.24 12.83 -15.31
CA GLY A 309 3.01 11.89 -14.20
C GLY A 309 4.14 11.99 -13.18
N ALA A 310 3.90 11.48 -11.97
CA ALA A 310 4.95 11.42 -10.95
C ALA A 310 6.04 10.40 -11.31
N VAL A 311 5.61 9.22 -11.77
CA VAL A 311 6.46 8.10 -12.18
C VAL A 311 5.76 7.32 -13.29
N PHE A 312 6.53 6.75 -14.22
CA PHE A 312 6.05 5.81 -15.21
C PHE A 312 6.77 4.46 -15.07
N ALA A 313 6.04 3.37 -15.29
CA ALA A 313 6.60 2.02 -15.28
C ALA A 313 6.17 1.27 -16.55
N THR A 314 7.06 0.43 -17.06
CA THR A 314 6.85 -0.34 -18.29
C THR A 314 7.14 -1.81 -18.08
N SER A 315 6.38 -2.66 -18.74
CA SER A 315 6.64 -4.11 -18.83
C SER A 315 5.96 -4.68 -20.06
N GLY A 316 6.70 -5.39 -20.92
CA GLY A 316 6.13 -5.95 -22.14
C GLY A 316 5.51 -4.86 -23.03
N ASP A 317 4.19 -4.89 -23.23
CA ASP A 317 3.41 -3.89 -23.95
C ASP A 317 2.66 -2.91 -23.04
N HIS A 318 2.80 -3.04 -21.72
CA HIS A 318 2.18 -2.18 -20.73
C HIS A 318 3.00 -0.93 -20.44
N LEU A 319 2.28 0.18 -20.24
CA LEU A 319 2.79 1.43 -19.70
C LEU A 319 1.82 1.92 -18.64
N TYR A 320 2.33 2.07 -17.43
CA TYR A 320 1.61 2.62 -16.30
C TYR A 320 2.17 4.00 -15.94
N GLY A 321 1.30 4.87 -15.44
CA GLY A 321 1.66 6.19 -14.96
C GLY A 321 0.92 6.52 -13.67
N LEU A 322 1.64 7.09 -12.71
CA LEU A 322 1.03 7.70 -11.53
C LEU A 322 0.68 9.16 -11.82
N THR A 323 -0.43 9.62 -11.27
CA THR A 323 -0.76 11.05 -11.26
C THR A 323 0.36 11.87 -10.60
N PRO A 324 0.53 13.17 -10.91
CA PRO A 324 1.60 14.00 -10.33
C PRO A 324 1.64 14.03 -8.79
N ASP A 325 0.49 13.87 -8.15
CA ASP A 325 0.35 13.78 -6.70
C ASP A 325 0.56 12.35 -6.15
N GLY A 326 0.78 11.36 -7.03
CA GLY A 326 1.00 9.94 -6.73
C GLY A 326 -0.22 9.20 -6.18
N SER A 327 -1.42 9.78 -6.31
CA SER A 327 -2.65 9.29 -5.69
C SER A 327 -3.45 8.30 -6.54
N ALA A 328 -3.19 8.18 -7.85
CA ALA A 328 -3.93 7.25 -8.71
C ALA A 328 -3.04 6.64 -9.81
N LEU A 329 -3.39 5.42 -10.20
CA LEU A 329 -2.71 4.67 -11.25
C LEU A 329 -3.51 4.72 -12.54
N TYR A 330 -2.81 4.97 -13.64
CA TYR A 330 -3.35 4.89 -14.98
C TYR A 330 -2.55 3.92 -15.82
N GLU A 331 -3.23 3.19 -16.71
CA GLU A 331 -2.60 2.33 -17.71
C GLU A 331 -2.91 2.86 -19.10
N TYR A 332 -1.87 2.99 -19.93
CA TYR A 332 -2.02 3.41 -21.31
C TYR A 332 -2.65 2.29 -22.14
N THR A 333 -3.71 2.62 -22.87
CA THR A 333 -4.48 1.62 -23.66
C THR A 333 -3.78 1.19 -24.95
N GLY A 334 -2.60 1.73 -25.25
CA GLY A 334 -1.89 1.52 -26.51
C GLY A 334 -2.37 2.43 -27.65
N LYS A 335 -3.44 3.22 -27.46
CA LYS A 335 -4.07 4.06 -28.50
C LYS A 335 -4.06 5.54 -28.12
N GLU A 336 -3.45 6.34 -28.99
CA GLU A 336 -3.42 7.80 -28.92
C GLU A 336 -3.03 8.33 -27.53
N ALA A 337 -3.91 9.10 -26.87
CA ALA A 337 -3.70 9.60 -25.51
C ALA A 337 -4.78 9.07 -24.55
N VAL A 338 -5.20 7.81 -24.74
CA VAL A 338 -6.26 7.18 -23.95
C VAL A 338 -5.65 6.31 -22.85
N TRP A 339 -6.06 6.57 -21.61
CA TRP A 339 -5.62 5.86 -20.41
C TRP A 339 -6.80 5.32 -19.61
N THR A 340 -6.66 4.11 -19.09
CA THR A 340 -7.60 3.49 -18.15
C THR A 340 -7.20 3.84 -16.73
N ASN A 341 -8.13 4.33 -15.92
CA ASN A 341 -7.92 4.54 -14.50
C ASN A 341 -8.03 3.19 -13.75
N HIS A 342 -6.99 2.83 -13.03
CA HIS A 342 -6.89 1.63 -12.19
C HIS A 342 -6.92 2.00 -10.70
N GLY A 343 -7.82 2.92 -10.35
CA GLY A 343 -8.12 3.25 -8.97
C GLY A 343 -7.14 4.20 -8.29
N ALA A 344 -7.65 4.78 -7.20
CA ALA A 344 -6.84 5.53 -6.27
C ALA A 344 -5.89 4.57 -5.51
N ALA A 345 -4.77 5.10 -5.08
CA ALA A 345 -3.88 4.44 -4.15
C ALA A 345 -4.65 3.98 -2.90
N PRO A 346 -4.19 2.92 -2.21
CA PRO A 346 -4.90 2.37 -1.05
C PRO A 346 -4.91 3.41 0.07
N ALA A 347 -5.82 3.29 1.05
CA ALA A 347 -5.64 4.03 2.30
C ALA A 347 -4.25 3.72 2.89
N GLN A 348 -3.50 4.73 3.35
CA GLN A 348 -2.21 4.53 4.03
C GLN A 348 -2.39 3.50 5.14
N PRO A 349 -1.41 2.63 5.47
CA PRO A 349 -1.47 1.83 6.69
C PRO A 349 -1.75 2.73 7.90
N ALA A 350 -2.48 2.24 8.90
CA ALA A 350 -2.63 2.97 10.14
C ALA A 350 -1.27 3.04 10.87
N SER A 351 -0.93 4.22 11.40
CA SER A 351 0.16 4.36 12.38
C SER A 351 -0.08 3.48 13.62
N PRO A 352 0.97 3.11 14.38
CA PRO A 352 0.79 2.37 15.64
C PRO A 352 -0.21 3.02 16.60
N GLU A 353 -0.24 4.35 16.65
CA GLU A 353 -1.15 5.13 17.49
C GLU A 353 -2.59 5.06 16.98
N GLU A 354 -2.83 5.23 15.67
CA GLU A 354 -4.16 5.05 15.06
C GLU A 354 -4.65 3.62 15.25
N ARG A 355 -3.79 2.62 15.02
CA ARG A 355 -4.10 1.20 15.21
C ARG A 355 -4.44 0.90 16.67
N LYS A 356 -3.69 1.43 17.64
CA LYS A 356 -3.97 1.29 19.07
C LYS A 356 -5.25 1.99 19.49
N ALA A 357 -5.52 3.19 18.98
CA ALA A 357 -6.74 3.94 19.27
C ALA A 357 -7.97 3.18 18.74
N HIS A 358 -7.90 2.72 17.50
CA HIS A 358 -9.00 2.01 16.87
C HIS A 358 -9.23 0.61 17.45
N LEU A 359 -8.16 -0.13 17.77
CA LEU A 359 -8.29 -1.39 18.52
C LEU A 359 -9.02 -1.16 19.85
N ARG A 360 -8.71 -0.07 20.55
CA ARG A 360 -9.40 0.30 21.79
C ARG A 360 -10.86 0.64 21.54
N GLU A 361 -11.24 1.28 20.45
CA GLU A 361 -12.65 1.53 20.09
C GLU A 361 -13.40 0.21 19.86
N LEU A 362 -12.81 -0.71 19.10
CA LEU A 362 -13.37 -2.02 18.80
C LEU A 362 -13.40 -2.97 20.01
N THR A 363 -12.67 -2.66 21.08
CA THR A 363 -12.60 -3.43 22.34
C THR A 363 -13.13 -2.62 23.54
N GLN A 364 -14.17 -1.81 23.33
CA GLN A 364 -14.99 -1.27 24.43
C GLN A 364 -16.24 -2.14 24.68
N PRO A 365 -16.76 -2.18 25.92
CA PRO A 365 -18.07 -2.76 26.20
C PRO A 365 -19.21 -1.98 25.52
N GLY A 366 -20.34 -2.66 25.35
CA GLY A 366 -21.59 -2.06 24.90
C GLY A 366 -21.87 -2.12 23.40
N PRO A 367 -23.15 -1.91 23.03
CA PRO A 367 -23.69 -2.30 21.72
C PRO A 367 -23.08 -1.53 20.54
N ALA A 368 -22.64 -0.30 20.74
CA ALA A 368 -22.04 0.50 19.67
C ALA A 368 -20.68 -0.07 19.22
N ALA A 369 -19.86 -0.53 20.16
CA ALA A 369 -18.56 -1.12 19.86
C ALA A 369 -18.72 -2.55 19.31
N THR A 370 -19.69 -3.32 19.81
CA THR A 370 -20.05 -4.63 19.26
C THR A 370 -20.50 -4.52 17.80
N GLU A 371 -21.36 -3.54 17.48
CA GLU A 371 -21.80 -3.29 16.10
C GLU A 371 -20.65 -2.85 15.19
N ALA A 372 -19.79 -1.93 15.64
CA ALA A 372 -18.61 -1.51 14.88
C ALA A 372 -17.68 -2.68 14.56
N TRP A 373 -17.38 -3.52 15.58
CA TRP A 373 -16.55 -4.71 15.39
C TRP A 373 -17.20 -5.74 14.43
N ASN A 374 -18.52 -5.94 14.53
CA ASN A 374 -19.24 -6.82 13.61
C ASN A 374 -19.19 -6.32 12.15
N GLN A 375 -19.31 -5.01 11.93
CA GLN A 375 -19.21 -4.40 10.61
C GLN A 375 -17.81 -4.59 10.01
N GLU A 376 -16.77 -4.42 10.81
CA GLU A 376 -15.38 -4.62 10.36
C GLU A 376 -15.04 -6.08 10.13
N ARG A 377 -15.51 -6.98 11.00
CA ARG A 377 -15.39 -8.42 10.77
C ARG A 377 -16.10 -8.83 9.49
N ALA A 378 -17.29 -8.29 9.22
CA ALA A 378 -18.00 -8.54 7.96
C ALA A 378 -17.23 -8.01 6.74
N ALA A 379 -16.59 -6.83 6.87
CA ALA A 379 -15.71 -6.28 5.83
C ALA A 379 -14.49 -7.19 5.59
N HIS A 380 -13.84 -7.66 6.65
CA HIS A 380 -12.73 -8.61 6.58
C HIS A 380 -13.15 -9.92 5.91
N LEU A 381 -14.27 -10.51 6.31
CA LEU A 381 -14.81 -11.75 5.72
C LEU A 381 -15.23 -11.58 4.25
N ALA A 382 -15.67 -10.38 3.86
CA ALA A 382 -15.89 -10.01 2.46
C ALA A 382 -14.58 -9.75 1.69
N GLY A 383 -13.44 -9.96 2.35
CA GLY A 383 -12.11 -9.81 1.80
C GLY A 383 -11.66 -8.37 1.64
N LYS A 384 -12.34 -7.36 2.21
CA LYS A 384 -11.97 -5.94 2.07
C LYS A 384 -10.62 -5.65 2.72
N PRO A 385 -9.82 -4.68 2.22
CA PRO A 385 -8.53 -4.37 2.81
C PRO A 385 -8.70 -3.82 4.23
N ASP A 386 -7.87 -4.32 5.15
CA ASP A 386 -7.80 -3.81 6.52
C ASP A 386 -6.59 -2.87 6.66
N ARG A 387 -6.85 -1.56 6.68
CA ARG A 387 -5.84 -0.51 6.89
C ARG A 387 -5.06 -0.71 8.20
N TYR A 388 -5.73 -1.25 9.21
CA TYR A 388 -5.15 -1.47 10.53
C TYR A 388 -4.40 -2.79 10.63
N GLN A 389 -4.45 -3.65 9.60
CA GLN A 389 -3.75 -4.94 9.57
C GLN A 389 -3.99 -5.72 10.86
N PHE A 390 -5.23 -5.77 11.32
CA PHE A 390 -5.54 -6.55 12.50
C PHE A 390 -5.45 -8.04 12.18
N ASN A 391 -5.00 -8.81 13.17
CA ASN A 391 -5.13 -10.25 13.16
C ASN A 391 -6.58 -10.62 13.47
N TRP A 392 -7.27 -11.21 12.49
CA TRP A 392 -8.66 -11.67 12.61
C TRP A 392 -8.78 -13.18 12.85
N ASP A 393 -7.65 -13.86 13.05
CA ASP A 393 -7.63 -15.28 13.36
C ASP A 393 -8.37 -15.55 14.67
N THR A 394 -9.18 -16.58 14.65
CA THR A 394 -9.89 -17.06 15.82
C THR A 394 -10.04 -18.57 15.71
N ASN A 395 -9.91 -19.24 16.85
CA ASN A 395 -10.22 -20.65 16.97
C ASN A 395 -11.58 -20.88 17.65
N TYR A 396 -12.34 -19.79 17.86
CA TYR A 396 -13.63 -19.77 18.52
C TYR A 396 -13.58 -20.44 19.91
N CYS A 397 -12.62 -20.02 20.75
CA CYS A 397 -12.37 -20.58 22.08
C CYS A 397 -12.08 -22.10 22.08
N ASN A 398 -10.93 -22.54 21.56
CA ASN A 398 -10.49 -23.94 21.42
C ASN A 398 -10.65 -24.83 22.73
N PHE A 399 -11.86 -25.37 22.99
CA PHE A 399 -12.25 -26.64 23.67
C PHE A 399 -11.98 -26.91 25.21
N PRO A 400 -12.68 -27.84 25.95
CA PRO A 400 -14.08 -28.37 25.93
C PRO A 400 -14.87 -28.45 27.29
N ALA A 401 -16.17 -28.82 27.19
CA ALA A 401 -17.04 -29.55 28.16
C ALA A 401 -17.83 -28.77 29.25
N ILE A 402 -18.93 -28.13 28.84
CA ILE A 402 -20.26 -28.62 29.24
C ILE A 402 -21.04 -28.83 27.94
N ASP A 403 -20.93 -30.04 27.41
CA ASP A 403 -21.77 -30.71 26.42
C ASP A 403 -22.63 -29.79 25.56
N LYS A 404 -22.20 -29.50 24.32
CA LYS A 404 -22.96 -28.81 23.25
C LYS A 404 -24.35 -28.41 23.71
N SER A 405 -24.45 -27.33 24.47
CA SER A 405 -25.76 -26.81 24.80
C SER A 405 -26.25 -26.25 23.47
N PRO A 406 -27.26 -26.82 22.81
CA PRO A 406 -27.84 -26.22 21.61
C PRO A 406 -28.54 -24.88 21.94
N VAL A 407 -28.40 -24.38 23.18
CA VAL A 407 -29.19 -23.30 23.75
C VAL A 407 -28.44 -21.96 23.75
N PHE A 408 -27.08 -21.96 23.70
CA PHE A 408 -26.28 -20.72 23.74
C PHE A 408 -25.16 -20.72 22.69
N ASP A 409 -24.96 -19.59 22.00
CA ASP A 409 -23.89 -19.38 21.01
C ASP A 409 -23.01 -18.20 21.42
N PHE A 410 -21.76 -18.48 21.76
CA PHE A 410 -20.74 -17.48 22.13
C PHE A 410 -19.67 -17.29 21.03
N ALA A 411 -19.87 -17.83 19.82
CA ALA A 411 -18.85 -17.78 18.77
C ALA A 411 -18.39 -16.35 18.45
N THR A 412 -19.33 -15.40 18.39
CA THR A 412 -19.02 -13.98 18.16
C THR A 412 -18.22 -13.38 19.32
N ALA A 413 -18.57 -13.68 20.57
CA ALA A 413 -17.85 -13.21 21.75
C ALA A 413 -16.42 -13.77 21.79
N CYS A 414 -16.25 -15.06 21.48
CA CYS A 414 -14.95 -15.71 21.36
C CYS A 414 -14.08 -15.07 20.26
N ALA A 415 -14.66 -14.83 19.08
CA ALA A 415 -13.93 -14.21 17.98
C ALA A 415 -13.45 -12.79 18.33
N ARG A 416 -14.25 -11.99 19.06
CA ARG A 416 -13.84 -10.65 19.50
C ARG A 416 -12.82 -10.69 20.64
N HIS A 417 -12.88 -11.70 21.52
CA HIS A 417 -11.86 -11.95 22.55
C HIS A 417 -10.51 -12.29 21.91
N ASP A 418 -10.46 -13.28 21.02
CA ASP A 418 -9.26 -13.67 20.29
C ASP A 418 -8.67 -12.48 19.51
N PHE A 419 -9.51 -11.75 18.78
CA PHE A 419 -9.14 -10.53 18.07
C PHE A 419 -8.46 -9.51 19.00
N GLY A 420 -9.09 -9.18 20.13
CA GLY A 420 -8.51 -8.24 21.09
C GLY A 420 -7.17 -8.74 21.62
N TYR A 421 -7.11 -10.01 22.01
CA TYR A 421 -5.91 -10.61 22.61
C TYR A 421 -4.73 -10.62 21.64
N HIS A 422 -4.92 -11.10 20.40
CA HIS A 422 -3.88 -11.15 19.37
C HIS A 422 -3.35 -9.76 19.03
N ASN A 423 -4.24 -8.80 18.83
CA ASN A 423 -3.84 -7.46 18.38
C ASN A 423 -3.20 -6.62 19.49
N PHE A 424 -3.60 -6.78 20.75
CA PHE A 424 -2.90 -6.13 21.86
C PHE A 424 -1.51 -6.74 22.09
N LYS A 425 -1.36 -8.06 21.93
CA LYS A 425 -0.03 -8.70 22.01
C LYS A 425 0.92 -8.16 20.96
N ASP A 426 0.45 -8.11 19.72
CA ASP A 426 1.22 -7.58 18.58
C ASP A 426 1.60 -6.11 18.80
N LEU A 427 0.63 -5.25 19.13
CA LEU A 427 0.88 -3.81 19.34
C LEU A 427 1.82 -3.50 20.52
N LEU A 428 1.81 -4.33 21.56
CA LEU A 428 2.64 -4.15 22.75
C LEU A 428 3.96 -4.93 22.66
N ASN A 429 4.17 -5.69 21.58
CA ASN A 429 5.30 -6.59 21.39
C ASN A 429 5.48 -7.55 22.61
N LEU A 430 4.38 -8.23 22.98
CA LEU A 430 4.33 -9.14 24.13
C LEU A 430 3.96 -10.56 23.71
N ASP A 431 4.73 -11.54 24.20
CA ASP A 431 4.38 -12.95 24.07
C ASP A 431 3.17 -13.35 24.93
N ASP A 432 2.92 -12.61 26.00
CA ASP A 432 1.82 -12.83 26.94
C ASP A 432 1.36 -11.47 27.49
N LEU A 433 0.04 -11.18 27.46
CA LEU A 433 -0.48 -9.95 28.04
C LEU A 433 -0.31 -9.90 29.57
N ALA A 434 -0.08 -11.02 30.24
CA ALA A 434 0.24 -11.03 31.66
C ALA A 434 1.66 -10.51 31.99
N ALA A 435 2.52 -10.30 30.99
CA ALA A 435 3.96 -10.04 31.17
C ALA A 435 4.29 -8.70 31.84
N ASN A 436 3.46 -7.67 31.67
CA ASN A 436 3.68 -6.36 32.28
C ASN A 436 2.35 -5.65 32.58
N ARG A 437 2.43 -4.48 33.24
CA ARG A 437 1.25 -3.71 33.64
C ARG A 437 0.37 -3.30 32.45
N GLU A 438 0.97 -2.83 31.36
CA GLU A 438 0.20 -2.37 30.19
C GLU A 438 -0.53 -3.53 29.50
N GLY A 439 0.14 -4.68 29.39
CA GLY A 439 -0.48 -5.93 28.92
C GLY A 439 -1.62 -6.36 29.83
N GLN A 440 -1.46 -6.31 31.15
CA GLN A 440 -2.51 -6.68 32.11
C GLN A 440 -3.74 -5.78 31.99
N GLU A 441 -3.54 -4.48 31.79
CA GLU A 441 -4.62 -3.52 31.53
C GLU A 441 -5.35 -3.82 30.20
N ALA A 442 -4.60 -4.21 29.15
CA ALA A 442 -5.18 -4.63 27.88
C ALA A 442 -5.95 -5.95 27.99
N LYS A 443 -5.40 -6.94 28.70
CA LYS A 443 -6.03 -8.23 28.97
C LYS A 443 -7.36 -8.04 29.72
N HIS A 444 -7.33 -7.30 30.82
CA HIS A 444 -8.52 -7.02 31.63
C HIS A 444 -9.63 -6.38 30.79
N ARG A 445 -9.29 -5.42 29.91
CA ARG A 445 -10.23 -4.84 28.96
C ARG A 445 -10.88 -5.91 28.07
N VAL A 446 -10.07 -6.76 27.43
CA VAL A 446 -10.56 -7.78 26.51
C VAL A 446 -11.44 -8.80 27.23
N ASP A 447 -11.07 -9.22 28.44
CA ASP A 447 -11.85 -10.17 29.23
C ASP A 447 -13.21 -9.57 29.66
N VAL A 448 -13.24 -8.30 30.08
CA VAL A 448 -14.49 -7.61 30.45
C VAL A 448 -15.44 -7.48 29.26
N VAL A 449 -14.91 -7.16 28.08
CA VAL A 449 -15.71 -7.12 26.83
C VAL A 449 -16.25 -8.49 26.48
N PHE A 450 -15.45 -9.54 26.65
CA PHE A 450 -15.89 -10.91 26.40
C PHE A 450 -17.07 -11.31 27.30
N LYS A 451 -17.02 -10.96 28.59
CA LYS A 451 -18.16 -11.18 29.50
C LYS A 451 -19.40 -10.39 29.08
N ASP A 452 -19.24 -9.13 28.70
CA ASP A 452 -20.34 -8.27 28.23
C ASP A 452 -21.00 -8.85 26.98
N ASP A 453 -20.22 -9.27 25.98
CA ASP A 453 -20.72 -9.86 24.75
C ASP A 453 -21.44 -11.20 24.99
N MET A 454 -20.92 -12.06 25.88
CA MET A 454 -21.61 -13.29 26.26
C MET A 454 -22.93 -13.02 27.00
N ASP A 455 -22.94 -12.08 27.95
CA ASP A 455 -24.16 -11.70 28.67
C ASP A 455 -25.22 -11.11 27.73
N ASN A 456 -24.80 -10.32 26.75
CA ASN A 456 -25.68 -9.77 25.71
C ASN A 456 -26.29 -10.89 24.85
N SER A 457 -25.51 -11.90 24.45
CA SER A 457 -26.05 -13.09 23.76
C SER A 457 -27.07 -13.85 24.61
N CYS A 458 -26.93 -13.82 25.93
CA CYS A 458 -27.85 -14.48 26.86
C CYS A 458 -29.21 -13.78 26.97
N ASP A 459 -29.34 -12.49 26.64
CA ASP A 459 -30.61 -11.76 26.78
C ASP A 459 -31.72 -12.31 25.87
N THR A 460 -31.34 -12.85 24.71
CA THR A 460 -32.25 -13.52 23.77
C THR A 460 -32.38 -15.02 24.01
N SER A 461 -31.67 -15.57 24.98
CA SER A 461 -31.71 -17.01 25.24
C SER A 461 -32.97 -17.44 26.01
N ILE A 462 -33.44 -18.65 25.70
CA ILE A 462 -34.57 -19.30 26.37
C ILE A 462 -34.23 -19.62 27.84
N ASP A 463 -32.97 -19.92 28.15
CA ASP A 463 -32.49 -20.18 29.52
C ASP A 463 -31.41 -19.17 29.93
N ARG A 464 -31.87 -17.95 30.22
CA ARG A 464 -30.99 -16.81 30.55
C ARG A 464 -30.08 -17.07 31.76
N LEU A 465 -30.54 -17.81 32.76
CA LEU A 465 -29.77 -18.05 33.98
C LEU A 465 -28.60 -18.99 33.69
N SER A 466 -28.87 -20.15 33.10
CA SER A 466 -27.83 -21.11 32.71
C SER A 466 -26.83 -20.52 31.69
N CYS A 467 -27.31 -19.67 30.78
CA CYS A 467 -26.46 -18.94 29.85
C CYS A 467 -25.46 -18.02 30.59
N ARG A 468 -25.95 -17.22 31.55
CA ARG A 468 -25.12 -16.27 32.31
C ARG A 468 -24.17 -16.96 33.28
N ASP A 469 -24.57 -18.11 33.83
CA ASP A 469 -23.68 -18.96 34.63
C ASP A 469 -22.54 -19.50 33.76
N SER A 470 -22.85 -19.95 32.54
CA SER A 470 -21.85 -20.37 31.55
C SER A 470 -20.92 -19.20 31.18
N ALA A 471 -21.47 -18.04 30.85
CA ALA A 471 -20.69 -16.83 30.55
C ALA A 471 -19.74 -16.45 31.69
N SER A 472 -20.18 -16.60 32.94
CA SER A 472 -19.35 -16.35 34.13
C SER A 472 -18.23 -17.36 34.30
N ALA A 473 -18.49 -18.64 34.00
CA ALA A 473 -17.45 -19.68 33.99
C ALA A 473 -16.37 -19.40 32.93
N TYR A 474 -16.77 -18.99 31.73
CA TYR A 474 -15.84 -18.58 30.66
C TYR A 474 -15.00 -17.37 31.08
N PHE A 475 -15.62 -16.34 31.65
CA PHE A 475 -14.90 -15.16 32.12
C PHE A 475 -13.88 -15.48 33.21
N LEU A 476 -14.26 -16.27 34.22
CA LEU A 476 -13.34 -16.72 35.26
C LEU A 476 -12.17 -17.53 34.68
N ALA A 477 -12.44 -18.37 33.67
CA ALA A 477 -11.41 -19.14 33.01
C ALA A 477 -10.39 -18.24 32.31
N VAL A 478 -10.82 -17.26 31.51
CA VAL A 478 -9.89 -16.37 30.83
C VAL A 478 -9.14 -15.47 31.82
N GLU A 479 -9.78 -15.02 32.90
CA GLU A 479 -9.14 -14.19 33.94
C GLU A 479 -8.01 -14.93 34.67
N HIS A 480 -8.18 -16.25 34.93
CA HIS A 480 -7.20 -17.05 35.68
C HIS A 480 -6.19 -17.83 34.82
N PHE A 481 -6.58 -18.34 33.65
CA PHE A 481 -5.75 -19.27 32.86
C PHE A 481 -4.97 -18.61 31.72
N GLY A 482 -5.03 -17.28 31.58
CA GLY A 482 -4.25 -16.53 30.60
C GLY A 482 -2.75 -16.39 30.88
N SER A 483 -2.16 -17.23 31.74
CA SER A 483 -0.74 -17.21 32.11
C SER A 483 -0.15 -18.62 31.95
N THR A 484 0.77 -18.78 31.01
CA THR A 484 1.49 -20.04 30.77
C THR A 484 2.33 -20.50 31.98
N SER A 485 2.48 -19.69 33.02
CA SER A 485 3.28 -19.99 34.21
C SER A 485 2.58 -20.82 35.31
N GLN A 486 1.26 -21.02 35.26
CA GLN A 486 0.49 -21.61 36.37
C GLN A 486 0.04 -23.07 36.16
N ILE A 487 0.25 -23.66 34.97
CA ILE A 487 -0.27 -25.01 34.63
C ILE A 487 0.42 -26.15 35.41
N GLN A 488 1.54 -25.90 36.09
CA GLN A 488 2.27 -26.95 36.84
C GLN A 488 1.92 -27.11 38.34
N ARG A 489 1.00 -26.32 38.93
CA ARG A 489 0.76 -26.38 40.40
C ARG A 489 -0.55 -27.00 40.88
N PHE A 490 -1.46 -27.41 40.00
CA PHE A 490 -2.77 -27.94 40.44
C PHE A 490 -3.22 -29.22 39.71
N VAL A 491 -2.29 -30.12 39.40
CA VAL A 491 -2.63 -31.53 39.17
C VAL A 491 -2.49 -32.25 40.52
N PRO A 492 -3.57 -32.61 41.24
CA PRO A 492 -3.44 -33.52 42.37
C PRO A 492 -2.94 -34.89 41.85
N PRO A 493 -2.02 -35.57 42.55
CA PRO A 493 -1.54 -36.88 42.14
C PRO A 493 -2.70 -37.88 42.13
N VAL A 494 -2.94 -38.52 40.98
CA VAL A 494 -3.90 -39.60 40.84
C VAL A 494 -3.35 -40.84 41.55
N PRO A 495 -4.10 -41.52 42.44
CA PRO A 495 -3.63 -42.75 43.05
C PRO A 495 -3.58 -43.87 42.00
N SER A 496 -2.44 -44.57 41.95
CA SER A 496 -2.16 -45.67 41.05
C SER A 496 -3.10 -46.87 41.33
N PHE A 497 -4.03 -47.14 40.41
CA PHE A 497 -4.76 -48.40 40.35
C PHE A 497 -4.03 -49.37 39.41
N THR A 498 -3.42 -50.40 39.98
CA THR A 498 -2.89 -51.57 39.25
C THR A 498 -4.06 -52.48 38.85
N TRP A 499 -4.33 -52.59 37.55
CA TRP A 499 -5.26 -53.58 37.02
C TRP A 499 -4.57 -54.95 36.92
N HIS A 500 -5.05 -55.92 37.70
CA HIS A 500 -4.82 -57.34 37.45
C HIS A 500 -5.67 -57.78 36.26
N ASN A 501 -5.04 -58.45 35.32
CA ASN A 501 -5.64 -58.96 34.09
C ASN A 501 -5.91 -60.46 34.26
N PRO A 502 -7.17 -60.95 34.17
CA PRO A 502 -7.41 -62.37 33.99
C PRO A 502 -8.07 -62.66 32.64
N LEU A 503 -7.35 -63.47 31.84
CA LEU A 503 -7.84 -64.50 30.89
C LEU A 503 -8.60 -63.95 29.67
N GLY A 504 -8.15 -64.13 28.42
CA GLY A 504 -7.60 -65.34 27.82
C GLY A 504 -8.72 -66.07 27.04
N TRP A 505 -8.44 -66.38 25.77
CA TRP A 505 -9.02 -67.40 24.87
C TRP A 505 -9.64 -66.91 23.54
N MET A 506 -8.93 -67.39 22.49
CA MET A 506 -9.21 -67.63 21.06
C MET A 506 -9.26 -66.44 20.09
#